data_AF-A0A6A4NF83-F1
#
_entry.id   AF-A0A6A4NF83-F1
#
_cell.length_a   1.000
_cell.length_b   1.000
_cell.length_c   1.000
_cell.angle_alpha   90.00
_cell.angle_beta   90.00
_cell.angle_gamma   90.00
#
_symmetry.space_group_name_H-M   'P 1'
#
loop_
_entity.id
_entity.type
_entity.pdbx_description
1 polymer ?
#
loop_
_entity_poly.entity_id
_entity_poly.type
_entity_poly.pdbx_seq_one_letter_code
_entity_poly.pdbx_strand_id
1 'polypeptide(L)'
;MVSLLMRLLFSLHRSCIFIVSFYFSISFFIKLLILIKMVNQSLNPILDASSPYYLNPNENPVAVLVTQRLTGENYYAWARAMSMVLNTKNKLSFVDGTLLKP
;
A
#
# COMPACT_ATOMS: atom_id res chain seq x y z
N MET A 1 18.00 50.75 16.97
CA MET A 1 18.51 49.37 16.88
C MET A 1 17.53 48.34 17.47
N VAL A 2 17.08 48.49 18.73
CA VAL A 2 16.19 47.52 19.42
C VAL A 2 14.80 47.35 18.78
N SER A 3 14.18 48.42 18.27
CA SER A 3 12.84 48.35 17.65
C SER A 3 12.80 47.54 16.34
N LEU A 4 13.89 47.56 15.56
CA LEU A 4 14.00 46.82 14.31
C LEU A 4 14.15 45.31 14.58
N LEU A 5 14.94 44.97 15.61
CA LEU A 5 15.17 43.59 16.06
C LEU A 5 13.86 42.93 16.53
N MET A 6 13.05 43.66 17.31
CA MET A 6 11.75 43.15 17.77
C MET A 6 10.79 42.92 16.61
N ARG A 7 10.72 43.84 15.63
CA ARG A 7 9.87 43.67 14.43
C ARG A 7 10.27 42.46 13.59
N LEU A 8 11.58 42.22 13.43
CA LEU A 8 12.11 41.05 12.72
C LEU A 8 11.79 39.75 13.48
N LEU A 9 11.95 39.72 14.80
CA LEU A 9 11.59 38.56 15.63
C LEU A 9 10.09 38.21 15.56
N PHE A 10 9.21 39.21 15.66
CA PHE A 10 7.77 39.00 15.52
C PHE A 10 7.39 38.54 14.10
N SER A 11 8.02 39.09 13.06
CA SER A 11 7.82 38.65 11.68
C SER A 11 8.28 37.21 11.46
N LEU A 12 9.43 36.84 12.03
CA LEU A 12 9.99 35.50 11.93
C LEU A 12 9.09 34.49 12.67
N HIS A 13 8.69 34.79 13.91
CA HIS A 13 7.78 33.95 14.69
C HIS A 13 6.46 33.73 13.98
N ARG A 14 5.87 34.80 13.42
CA ARG A 14 4.61 34.71 12.67
C ARG A 14 4.78 33.87 11.40
N SER A 15 5.88 34.01 10.67
CA SER A 15 6.18 33.17 9.50
C SER A 15 6.40 31.70 9.86
N CYS A 16 7.08 31.40 10.98
CA CYS A 16 7.28 30.04 11.46
C CYS A 16 5.95 29.36 11.83
N ILE A 17 5.05 30.09 12.50
CA ILE A 17 3.70 29.58 12.81
C ILE A 17 2.94 29.24 11.53
N PHE A 18 2.94 30.13 10.54
CA PHE A 18 2.28 29.87 9.26
C PHE A 18 2.83 28.63 8.55
N ILE A 19 4.15 28.44 8.53
CA ILE A 19 4.80 27.28 7.92
C ILE A 19 4.42 25.98 8.65
N VAL A 20 4.45 25.96 9.98
CA VAL A 20 4.10 24.78 10.78
C VAL A 20 2.61 24.42 10.61
N SER A 21 1.72 25.41 10.64
CA SER A 21 0.29 25.20 10.42
C SER A 21 0.01 24.70 9.00
N PHE A 22 0.71 25.24 8.00
CA PHE A 22 0.57 24.80 6.61
C PHE A 22 1.04 23.36 6.43
N TYR A 23 2.19 23.00 7.01
CA TYR A 23 2.70 21.62 6.96
C TYR A 23 1.76 20.63 7.64
N PHE A 24 1.24 20.97 8.83
CA PHE A 24 0.28 20.13 9.54
C PHE A 24 -1.02 19.95 8.74
N SER A 25 -1.52 21.04 8.14
CA SER A 25 -2.70 21.02 7.27
C SER A 25 -2.47 20.12 6.06
N ILE A 26 -1.38 20.31 5.31
CA ILE A 26 -1.04 19.46 4.16
C ILE A 26 -0.93 18.00 4.57
N SER A 27 -0.22 17.70 5.66
CA SER A 27 -0.07 16.33 6.18
C SER A 27 -1.43 15.69 6.49
N PHE A 28 -2.33 16.44 7.13
CA PHE A 28 -3.69 16.00 7.39
C PHE A 28 -4.47 15.72 6.09
N PHE A 29 -4.42 16.63 5.11
CA PHE A 29 -5.09 16.44 3.82
C PHE A 29 -4.54 15.24 3.04
N ILE A 30 -3.23 15.02 3.04
CA ILE A 30 -2.63 13.83 2.42
C ILE A 30 -3.10 12.56 3.12
N LYS A 31 -3.12 12.55 4.45
CA LYS A 31 -3.59 11.39 5.22
C LYS A 31 -5.09 11.13 5.01
N LEU A 32 -5.89 12.20 4.91
CA LEU A 32 -7.32 12.13 4.59
C LEU A 32 -7.55 11.60 3.17
N LEU A 33 -6.78 12.07 2.18
CA LEU A 33 -6.86 11.58 0.80
C LEU A 33 -6.51 10.08 0.72
N ILE A 34 -5.50 9.64 1.47
CA ILE A 34 -5.15 8.21 1.59
C ILE A 34 -6.30 7.43 2.21
N LEU A 35 -6.86 7.89 3.33
CA LEU A 35 -8.01 7.25 3.98
C LEU A 35 -9.21 7.14 3.06
N ILE A 36 -9.55 8.19 2.32
CA ILE A 36 -10.66 8.19 1.37
C ILE A 36 -10.40 7.17 0.24
N LYS A 37 -9.17 7.09 -0.29
CA LYS A 37 -8.81 6.05 -1.28
C LYS A 37 -8.97 4.64 -0.73
N MET A 38 -8.52 4.38 0.49
CA MET A 38 -8.63 3.06 1.14
C MET A 38 -10.11 2.68 1.37
N VAL A 39 -10.92 3.62 1.87
CA VAL A 39 -12.35 3.40 2.10
C VAL A 39 -13.09 3.13 0.79
N ASN A 40 -12.82 3.90 -0.27
CA ASN A 40 -13.48 3.71 -1.56
C ASN A 40 -13.17 2.35 -2.21
N GLN A 41 -11.97 1.79 -1.96
CA GLN A 41 -11.64 0.43 -2.42
C GLN A 41 -12.45 -0.64 -1.68
N SER A 42 -12.65 -0.49 -0.35
CA SER A 42 -13.46 -1.43 0.43
C SER A 42 -14.96 -1.40 0.10
N LEU A 43 -15.48 -0.26 -0.39
CA LEU A 43 -16.89 -0.11 -0.75
C LEU A 43 -17.23 -0.67 -2.13
N ASN A 44 -16.22 -0.85 -3.00
CA ASN A 44 -16.41 -1.52 -4.27
C ASN A 44 -15.89 -2.96 -4.16
N PRO A 45 -16.78 -3.98 -4.10
CA PRO A 45 -16.35 -5.37 -3.89
C PRO A 45 -15.44 -5.91 -5.01
N ILE A 46 -15.40 -5.25 -6.18
CA ILE A 46 -14.51 -5.58 -7.30
C ILE A 46 -13.10 -5.00 -7.09
N LEU A 47 -12.97 -3.92 -6.32
CA LEU A 47 -11.70 -3.21 -6.06
C LEU A 47 -11.10 -3.53 -4.69
N ASP A 48 -11.75 -4.39 -3.91
CA ASP A 48 -11.28 -4.80 -2.60
C ASP A 48 -10.08 -5.75 -2.73
N ALA A 49 -8.88 -5.25 -2.41
CA ALA A 49 -7.63 -6.02 -2.48
C ALA A 49 -7.59 -7.22 -1.52
N SER A 50 -8.47 -7.28 -0.53
CA SER A 50 -8.60 -8.44 0.37
C SER A 50 -9.45 -9.56 -0.23
N SER A 51 -10.24 -9.25 -1.27
CA SER A 51 -11.04 -10.25 -1.97
C SER A 51 -10.14 -11.21 -2.76
N PRO A 52 -10.39 -12.53 -2.70
CA PRO A 52 -9.68 -13.49 -3.53
C PRO A 52 -9.91 -13.25 -5.03
N TYR A 53 -11.00 -12.58 -5.42
CA TYR A 53 -11.31 -12.27 -6.82
C TYR A 53 -10.66 -11.00 -7.35
N TYR A 54 -9.91 -10.28 -6.50
CA TYR A 54 -9.25 -9.05 -6.91
C TYR A 54 -8.16 -9.32 -7.95
N LEU A 55 -8.27 -8.64 -9.08
CA LEU A 55 -7.23 -8.61 -10.11
C LEU A 55 -6.40 -7.34 -9.93
N ASN A 56 -5.17 -7.48 -9.45
CA ASN A 56 -4.29 -6.33 -9.30
C ASN A 56 -3.82 -5.87 -10.70
N PRO A 57 -3.99 -4.58 -11.07
CA PRO A 57 -3.55 -4.07 -12.37
C PRO A 57 -2.06 -4.28 -12.67
N ASN A 58 -1.24 -4.42 -11.63
CA ASN A 58 0.21 -4.65 -11.74
C ASN A 58 0.57 -6.15 -11.81
N GLU A 59 -0.40 -7.06 -11.83
CA GLU A 59 -0.13 -8.48 -11.98
C GLU A 59 0.19 -8.84 -13.42
N ASN A 60 1.39 -9.37 -13.62
CA ASN A 60 1.82 -9.91 -14.91
C ASN A 60 1.59 -11.44 -14.93
N PRO A 61 0.74 -11.98 -15.82
CA PRO A 61 0.50 -13.42 -15.92
C PRO A 61 1.74 -14.21 -16.39
N VAL A 62 2.74 -13.54 -16.96
CA VAL A 62 4.00 -14.14 -17.43
C VAL A 62 5.10 -14.05 -16.36
N ALA A 63 4.83 -13.42 -15.21
CA ALA A 63 5.84 -13.29 -14.16
C ALA A 63 6.22 -14.65 -13.56
N VAL A 64 7.53 -14.88 -13.44
CA VAL A 64 8.08 -16.06 -12.76
C VAL A 64 7.76 -15.95 -11.27
N LEU A 65 6.91 -16.86 -10.76
CA LEU A 65 6.50 -16.89 -9.35
C LEU A 65 7.58 -17.47 -8.43
N VAL A 66 8.24 -18.54 -8.87
CA VAL A 66 9.37 -19.17 -8.18
C VAL A 66 10.51 -19.29 -9.17
N THR A 67 11.66 -18.69 -8.86
CA THR A 67 12.82 -18.65 -9.74
C THR A 67 13.51 -20.00 -9.91
N GLN A 68 13.46 -20.84 -8.87
CA GLN A 68 13.99 -22.20 -8.90
C GLN A 68 13.11 -23.09 -9.77
N ARG A 69 13.71 -23.81 -10.73
CA ARG A 69 13.00 -24.85 -11.48
C ARG A 69 12.65 -26.01 -10.55
N LEU A 70 11.46 -26.54 -10.72
CA LEU A 70 11.03 -27.75 -10.03
C LEU A 70 11.84 -28.95 -10.52
N THR A 71 12.47 -29.65 -9.58
CA THR A 71 13.11 -30.95 -9.73
C THR A 71 12.52 -31.88 -8.67
N GLY A 72 12.59 -33.20 -8.87
CA GLY A 72 12.01 -34.16 -7.91
C GLY A 72 12.56 -33.98 -6.48
N GLU A 73 13.85 -33.67 -6.37
CA GLU A 73 14.54 -33.51 -5.08
C GLU A 73 14.19 -32.20 -4.36
N ASN A 74 13.87 -31.12 -5.10
CA ASN A 74 13.59 -29.82 -4.51
C ASN A 74 12.10 -29.53 -4.29
N TYR A 75 11.23 -30.53 -4.49
CA TYR A 75 9.78 -30.38 -4.43
C TYR A 75 9.31 -29.68 -3.16
N TYR A 76 9.83 -30.07 -1.98
CA TYR A 76 9.38 -29.49 -0.72
C TYR A 76 9.68 -27.99 -0.61
N ALA A 77 10.91 -27.59 -0.97
CA ALA A 77 11.32 -26.19 -0.95
C ALA A 77 10.55 -25.37 -2.00
N TRP A 78 10.38 -25.94 -3.20
CA TRP A 78 9.64 -25.32 -4.29
C TRP A 78 8.17 -25.12 -3.94
N ALA A 79 7.50 -26.16 -3.40
CA ALA A 79 6.09 -26.11 -3.02
C ALA A 79 5.85 -25.04 -1.94
N ARG A 80 6.71 -24.99 -0.91
CA ARG A 80 6.64 -23.95 0.12
C ARG A 80 6.81 -22.54 -0.45
N ALA A 81 7.78 -22.36 -1.35
CA ALA A 81 8.01 -21.07 -2.01
C ALA A 81 6.79 -20.65 -2.85
N MET A 82 6.23 -21.60 -3.62
CA MET A 82 5.05 -21.37 -4.45
C MET A 82 3.83 -20.99 -3.59
N SER A 83 3.57 -21.73 -2.51
CA SER A 83 2.47 -21.42 -1.58
C SER A 83 2.62 -20.05 -0.94
N MET A 84 3.82 -19.64 -0.52
CA MET A 84 4.05 -18.30 0.06
C MET A 84 3.79 -17.19 -0.96
N VAL A 85 4.25 -17.35 -2.20
CA VAL A 85 4.07 -16.35 -3.25
C VAL A 85 2.58 -16.21 -3.60
N LEU A 86 1.87 -17.33 -3.72
CA LEU A 86 0.42 -17.34 -3.98
C LEU A 86 -0.37 -16.75 -2.81
N ASN A 87 0.00 -17.07 -1.56
CA ASN A 87 -0.64 -16.53 -0.37
C ASN A 87 -0.47 -15.00 -0.29
N THR A 88 0.74 -14.50 -0.59
CA THR A 88 1.00 -13.05 -0.63
C THR A 88 0.14 -12.32 -1.67
N LYS A 89 -0.29 -13.03 -2.72
CA LYS A 89 -1.15 -12.51 -3.79
C LYS A 89 -2.63 -12.76 -3.56
N ASN A 90 -3.03 -13.35 -2.42
CA ASN A 90 -4.40 -13.84 -2.15
C ASN A 90 -4.90 -14.83 -3.22
N LYS A 91 -4.00 -15.59 -3.87
CA LYS A 91 -4.34 -16.54 -4.93
C LYS A 91 -4.22 -18.01 -4.53
N LEU A 92 -3.82 -18.29 -3.29
CA LEU A 92 -3.64 -19.67 -2.81
C LEU A 92 -4.94 -20.49 -2.89
N SER A 93 -6.07 -19.87 -2.57
CA SER A 93 -7.40 -20.49 -2.58
C SER A 93 -7.87 -20.96 -3.96
N PHE A 94 -7.29 -20.43 -5.06
CA PHE A 94 -7.56 -20.93 -6.41
C PHE A 94 -6.86 -22.25 -6.69
N VAL A 95 -5.67 -22.46 -6.12
CA VAL A 95 -4.88 -23.69 -6.32
C VAL A 95 -5.36 -24.78 -5.37
N ASP A 96 -5.67 -24.41 -4.12
CA ASP A 96 -6.17 -25.35 -3.11
C ASP A 96 -7.64 -25.77 -3.35
N GLY A 97 -8.35 -25.08 -4.25
CA GLY A 97 -9.75 -25.37 -4.59
C GLY A 97 -10.75 -25.04 -3.47
N THR A 98 -10.31 -24.35 -2.42
CA THR A 98 -11.17 -23.90 -1.31
C THR A 98 -12.09 -22.75 -1.72
N LEU A 99 -11.75 -22.04 -2.79
CA LEU A 99 -12.57 -20.97 -3.33
C LEU A 99 -13.75 -21.55 -4.12
N LEU A 100 -14.97 -21.25 -3.67
CA LEU A 100 -16.19 -21.60 -4.40
C LEU A 100 -16.24 -20.87 -5.74
N LYS A 101 -16.57 -21.57 -6.81
CA LYS A 101 -16.77 -20.93 -8.11
C LYS A 101 -17.92 -19.90 -8.02
N PRO A 102 -17.75 -18.69 -8.59
CA PRO A 102 -18.83 -17.71 -8.69
C PRO A 102 -19.98 -18.18 -9.60
#